data_AF-A0A7S0CPZ3-F1
#
_entry.id   AF-A0A7S0CPZ3-F1
#
_cell.length_a   1.000
_cell.length_b   1.000
_cell.length_c   1.000
_cell.angle_alpha   90.00
_cell.angle_beta   90.00
_cell.angle_gamma   90.00
#
_symmetry.space_group_name_H-M   'P 1'
#
loop_
_entity.id
_entity.type
_entity.pdbx_description
1 polymer ?
#
loop_
_entity_poly.entity_id
_entity_poly.type
_entity_poly.pdbx_seq_one_letter_code
_entity_poly.pdbx_strand_id
1 'polypeptide(L)'
;MQSFSFFRLRFPTLLITSTLAHHPSSCALDSRQYRSSLLPRIPPKIQRRRNSEGLSCCAGRLFLDPVNEYRYKGYQYALTVGYDGGEFNGWQAQRHKNQARVPTVQQTIESALSRVLKVPVDSIRLIGASRTDTGVHARGQIASFMSERPLDTNRLVLAVNSRLPRTVRVFSARWVNPDFHPLVHVRRKRYSYKVHTGVILDPLCRFDRWHVPLALDISLVRQAARAMEGKHDFEHFSGAKTEALGRGRDSHRSIDIFNVEEIQDGLRFDIVGAGFLYHQVRHVVGACIGLACGLYDLQYLTTLLSGSAAGQHHNPKWQMGRAHGLCLEEIELVDLPPPTKLIHPEYEHDEYGRVSSINTSNMVERPGGD
;
A
#
# COMPACT_ATOMS: atom_id res chain seq x y z
N MET A 1 0.92 -59.84 0.09
CA MET A 1 -0.45 -59.55 0.57
C MET A 1 -0.32 -58.32 1.47
N GLN A 2 -0.78 -57.12 1.15
CA GLN A 2 -2.07 -56.71 0.61
C GLN A 2 -1.91 -55.64 -0.48
N SER A 3 -2.77 -55.74 -1.50
CA SER A 3 -2.84 -54.87 -2.67
C SER A 3 -3.92 -53.83 -2.42
N PHE A 4 -3.61 -52.54 -2.47
CA PHE A 4 -4.62 -51.48 -2.47
C PHE A 4 -4.84 -50.97 -3.90
N SER A 5 -6.10 -51.12 -4.32
CA SER A 5 -6.61 -50.94 -5.67
C SER A 5 -6.78 -49.46 -6.00
N PHE A 6 -6.22 -49.02 -7.12
CA PHE A 6 -6.44 -47.68 -7.69
C PHE A 6 -7.84 -47.60 -8.32
N PHE A 7 -8.73 -46.79 -7.74
CA PHE A 7 -9.98 -46.38 -8.39
C PHE A 7 -9.67 -45.35 -9.50
N ARG A 8 -9.72 -45.78 -10.77
CA ARG A 8 -9.75 -44.89 -11.94
C ARG A 8 -11.20 -44.51 -12.24
N LEU A 9 -11.58 -43.26 -11.93
CA LEU A 9 -12.81 -42.66 -12.45
C LEU A 9 -12.52 -42.02 -13.82
N ARG A 10 -13.13 -42.55 -14.88
CA ARG A 10 -13.15 -41.96 -16.23
C ARG A 10 -14.29 -40.95 -16.31
N PHE A 11 -14.00 -39.71 -16.67
CA PHE A 11 -15.01 -38.73 -17.10
C PHE A 11 -14.94 -38.55 -18.63
N PRO A 12 -16.08 -38.44 -19.33
CA PRO A 12 -16.11 -38.29 -20.78
C PRO A 12 -15.78 -36.86 -21.22
N THR A 13 -14.97 -36.78 -22.27
CA THR A 13 -14.57 -35.60 -23.03
C THR A 13 -15.78 -34.99 -23.76
N LEU A 14 -16.10 -33.72 -23.49
CA LEU A 14 -17.07 -32.94 -24.28
C LEU A 14 -16.32 -31.86 -25.06
N LEU A 15 -16.23 -32.09 -26.37
CA LEU A 15 -15.82 -31.15 -27.40
C LEU A 15 -16.91 -30.07 -27.54
N ILE A 16 -16.54 -28.79 -27.46
CA ILE A 16 -17.38 -27.69 -27.95
C ILE A 16 -16.55 -26.86 -28.93
N THR A 17 -17.06 -26.84 -30.16
CA THR A 17 -16.54 -26.16 -31.34
C THR A 17 -16.81 -24.66 -31.33
N SER A 18 -15.91 -23.95 -32.02
CA SER A 18 -15.88 -22.51 -32.31
C SER A 18 -17.13 -21.94 -32.96
N THR A 19 -17.39 -20.64 -32.75
CA THR A 19 -17.91 -19.77 -33.81
C THR A 19 -17.46 -18.31 -33.61
N LEU A 20 -16.68 -17.84 -34.57
CA LEU A 20 -16.31 -16.44 -34.81
C LEU A 20 -17.47 -15.72 -35.51
N ALA A 21 -17.71 -14.46 -35.16
CA ALA A 21 -18.47 -13.54 -35.99
C ALA A 21 -17.73 -12.19 -36.05
N HIS A 22 -17.56 -11.69 -37.27
CA HIS A 22 -16.78 -10.52 -37.66
C HIS A 22 -17.70 -9.37 -38.11
N HIS A 23 -17.24 -8.13 -37.82
CA HIS A 23 -17.46 -6.86 -38.54
C HIS A 23 -18.83 -6.13 -38.49
N PRO A 24 -18.93 -4.80 -38.82
CA PRO A 24 -17.89 -3.81 -39.20
C PRO A 24 -17.95 -2.39 -38.55
N SER A 25 -16.79 -1.73 -38.57
CA SER A 25 -16.43 -0.36 -39.03
C SER A 25 -17.24 0.93 -38.75
N SER A 26 -16.47 1.94 -38.28
CA SER A 26 -16.41 3.35 -38.71
C SER A 26 -17.44 4.38 -38.18
N CYS A 27 -16.93 5.44 -37.53
CA CYS A 27 -17.19 6.83 -37.95
C CYS A 27 -16.23 7.80 -37.22
N ALA A 28 -15.43 8.53 -37.99
CA ALA A 28 -14.69 9.71 -37.58
C ALA A 28 -15.58 10.95 -37.74
N LEU A 29 -15.44 11.96 -36.88
CA LEU A 29 -15.71 13.38 -37.19
C LEU A 29 -15.11 14.31 -36.11
N ASP A 30 -14.04 14.95 -36.55
CA ASP A 30 -13.49 16.29 -36.37
C ASP A 30 -14.02 17.35 -35.35
N SER A 31 -13.02 18.15 -34.95
CA SER A 31 -12.93 19.60 -34.68
C SER A 31 -13.55 20.33 -33.46
N ARG A 32 -12.60 20.93 -32.71
CA ARG A 32 -12.51 22.34 -32.25
C ARG A 32 -13.64 22.92 -31.39
N GLN A 33 -13.29 23.23 -30.14
CA GLN A 33 -13.26 24.58 -29.53
C GLN A 33 -13.26 24.42 -28.02
N TYR A 34 -12.27 24.97 -27.31
CA TYR A 34 -12.51 25.73 -26.07
C TYR A 34 -11.25 26.52 -25.72
N ARG A 35 -11.36 27.84 -25.81
CA ARG A 35 -10.39 28.83 -25.34
C ARG A 35 -10.74 29.24 -23.90
N SER A 36 -9.72 29.77 -23.21
CA SER A 36 -9.79 30.59 -21.99
C SER A 36 -10.03 29.80 -20.69
N SER A 37 -9.45 30.13 -19.53
CA SER A 37 -8.60 31.24 -19.10
C SER A 37 -8.14 30.97 -17.64
N LEU A 38 -7.10 31.69 -17.20
CA LEU A 38 -6.75 32.02 -15.81
C LEU A 38 -6.14 30.92 -14.90
N LEU A 39 -4.80 30.89 -14.84
CA LEU A 39 -4.03 30.37 -13.70
C LEU A 39 -3.48 31.55 -12.86
N PRO A 40 -3.64 31.58 -11.53
CA PRO A 40 -3.02 32.60 -10.69
C PRO A 40 -1.53 32.30 -10.43
N ARG A 41 -0.74 33.39 -10.41
CA ARG A 41 0.71 33.44 -10.20
C ARG A 41 1.08 33.13 -8.73
N ILE A 42 2.16 32.37 -8.53
CA ILE A 42 2.77 32.08 -7.22
C ILE A 42 3.85 33.15 -6.92
N PRO A 43 3.92 33.78 -5.72
CA PRO A 43 5.00 34.68 -5.35
C PRO A 43 6.23 33.92 -4.78
N PRO A 44 7.45 34.51 -4.82
CA PRO A 44 8.70 33.82 -4.55
C PRO A 44 9.08 33.71 -3.07
N LYS A 45 10.05 32.81 -2.83
CA LYS A 45 10.65 32.33 -1.56
C LYS A 45 11.07 33.43 -0.57
N ILE A 46 10.74 33.22 0.71
CA ILE A 46 11.29 34.00 1.85
C ILE A 46 12.60 33.33 2.35
N GLN A 47 13.65 34.15 2.45
CA GLN A 47 14.97 33.80 2.98
C GLN A 47 14.95 33.62 4.52
N ARG A 48 15.67 32.60 5.00
CA ARG A 48 15.96 32.38 6.43
C ARG A 48 16.89 33.48 6.97
N ARG A 49 16.51 34.13 8.07
CA ARG A 49 17.46 34.77 8.99
C ARG A 49 17.54 33.96 10.29
N ARG A 50 18.76 33.60 10.68
CA ARG A 50 19.14 33.18 12.03
C ARG A 50 19.06 34.40 12.94
N ASN A 51 18.69 34.19 14.20
CA ASN A 51 19.33 34.86 15.33
C ASN A 51 19.15 34.01 16.60
N SER A 52 20.26 33.95 17.33
CA SER A 52 20.51 33.35 18.63
C SER A 52 20.09 34.29 19.77
N GLU A 53 19.84 33.69 20.94
CA GLU A 53 20.14 34.16 22.32
C GLU A 53 18.96 34.13 23.29
N GLY A 54 19.24 33.63 24.51
CA GLY A 54 18.61 34.08 25.74
C GLY A 54 17.62 33.14 26.42
N LEU A 55 18.13 32.22 27.25
CA LEU A 55 17.36 31.62 28.35
C LEU A 55 17.16 32.67 29.46
N SER A 56 15.92 32.91 29.86
CA SER A 56 15.59 33.49 31.17
C SER A 56 14.29 32.88 31.68
N CYS A 57 14.41 32.22 32.82
CA CYS A 57 13.37 31.54 33.57
C CYS A 57 12.75 32.56 34.55
N CYS A 58 11.45 32.89 34.44
CA CYS A 58 10.65 33.50 35.50
C CYS A 58 9.15 33.60 35.12
N ALA A 59 8.29 33.15 36.04
CA ALA A 59 6.86 33.48 36.19
C ALA A 59 5.91 33.24 35.01
N GLY A 60 5.22 32.08 35.03
CA GLY A 60 4.23 31.66 34.04
C GLY A 60 2.97 32.55 34.01
N ARG A 61 3.00 33.58 33.17
CA ARG A 61 1.84 33.95 32.36
C ARG A 61 1.88 33.11 31.09
N LEU A 62 0.72 32.56 30.73
CA LEU A 62 0.45 32.02 29.40
C LEU A 62 0.76 33.10 28.37
N PHE A 63 1.97 33.10 27.84
CA PHE A 63 2.27 33.78 26.58
C PHE A 63 1.65 32.93 25.48
N LEU A 64 0.39 33.26 25.17
CA LEU A 64 -0.13 33.10 23.83
C LEU A 64 0.76 33.96 22.93
N ASP A 65 1.67 33.32 22.21
CA ASP A 65 2.46 33.98 21.19
C ASP A 65 1.51 34.46 20.07
N PRO A 66 1.39 35.78 19.78
CA PRO A 66 0.31 36.30 18.93
C PRO A 66 0.50 36.08 17.42
N VAL A 67 1.50 35.30 16.99
CA VAL A 67 1.94 35.28 15.57
C VAL A 67 1.90 33.88 14.92
N ASN A 68 1.12 32.93 15.46
CA ASN A 68 0.88 31.68 14.75
C ASN A 68 -0.58 31.21 14.83
N GLU A 69 -1.40 31.81 13.96
CA GLU A 69 -2.82 31.51 13.77
C GLU A 69 -3.08 30.19 13.00
N TYR A 70 -2.16 29.22 13.06
CA TYR A 70 -2.41 27.86 12.56
C TYR A 70 -3.22 27.07 13.59
N ARG A 71 -4.53 27.35 13.62
CA ARG A 71 -5.53 26.43 14.18
C ARG A 71 -5.39 25.09 13.45
N TYR A 72 -4.72 24.12 14.05
CA TYR A 72 -4.95 22.72 13.68
C TYR A 72 -6.40 22.39 14.07
N LYS A 73 -7.31 22.45 13.10
CA LYS A 73 -8.73 22.14 13.27
C LYS A 73 -8.99 20.63 13.36
N GLY A 74 -8.12 19.89 14.05
CA GLY A 74 -8.30 18.46 14.23
C GLY A 74 -7.04 17.73 14.66
N TYR A 75 -7.27 16.45 14.95
CA TYR A 75 -6.36 15.48 15.50
C TYR A 75 -6.02 14.45 14.43
N GLN A 76 -4.73 14.25 14.14
CA GLN A 76 -4.28 13.32 13.12
C GLN A 76 -3.99 11.95 13.75
N TYR A 77 -4.50 10.90 13.11
CA TYR A 77 -4.29 9.52 13.54
C TYR A 77 -3.66 8.71 12.43
N ALA A 78 -2.77 7.79 12.79
CA ALA A 78 -2.28 6.75 11.91
C ALA A 78 -2.85 5.39 12.35
N LEU A 79 -3.33 4.62 11.39
CA LEU A 79 -3.88 3.28 11.52
C LEU A 79 -2.91 2.28 10.90
N THR A 80 -2.70 1.15 11.56
CA THR A 80 -2.10 -0.03 10.95
C THR A 80 -3.20 -0.97 10.51
N VAL A 81 -3.22 -1.33 9.23
CA VAL A 81 -4.32 -2.03 8.58
C VAL A 81 -3.80 -3.29 7.88
N GLY A 82 -4.49 -4.40 8.11
CA GLY A 82 -4.36 -5.62 7.32
C GLY A 82 -5.62 -5.90 6.52
N TYR A 83 -5.46 -6.50 5.35
CA TYR A 83 -6.57 -6.96 4.53
C TYR A 83 -6.21 -8.12 3.61
N ASP A 84 -7.19 -8.99 3.41
CA ASP A 84 -7.25 -9.90 2.28
C ASP A 84 -7.76 -9.12 1.06
N GLY A 85 -6.91 -8.96 0.04
CA GLY A 85 -7.23 -8.18 -1.16
C GLY A 85 -8.13 -8.89 -2.17
N GLY A 86 -8.45 -10.17 -1.98
CA GLY A 86 -9.12 -11.01 -2.99
C GLY A 86 -10.48 -10.47 -3.44
N GLU A 87 -11.22 -9.80 -2.56
CA GLU A 87 -12.56 -9.25 -2.84
C GLU A 87 -12.56 -7.74 -3.14
N PHE A 88 -11.38 -7.11 -3.24
CA PHE A 88 -11.27 -5.66 -3.37
C PHE A 88 -10.64 -5.23 -4.69
N ASN A 89 -11.15 -4.12 -5.25
CA ASN A 89 -10.56 -3.47 -6.41
C ASN A 89 -9.34 -2.60 -6.04
N GLY A 90 -8.49 -3.16 -5.19
CA GLY A 90 -7.31 -2.53 -4.62
C GLY A 90 -7.61 -1.60 -3.44
N TRP A 91 -6.59 -0.84 -3.06
CA TRP A 91 -6.69 0.11 -1.94
C TRP A 91 -7.55 1.33 -2.28
N GLN A 92 -7.21 2.04 -3.36
CA GLN A 92 -7.64 3.40 -3.63
C GLN A 92 -9.11 3.47 -4.05
N ALA A 93 -9.90 4.32 -3.38
CA ALA A 93 -11.27 4.62 -3.78
C ALA A 93 -11.37 5.09 -5.24
N GLN A 94 -12.27 4.50 -6.02
CA GLN A 94 -12.53 4.88 -7.41
C GLN A 94 -13.82 5.71 -7.48
N ARG A 95 -13.80 6.82 -8.25
CA ARG A 95 -14.93 7.78 -8.35
C ARG A 95 -15.76 7.63 -9.63
N HIS A 96 -15.55 6.60 -10.44
CA HIS A 96 -16.27 6.46 -11.71
C HIS A 96 -17.68 5.89 -11.51
N LYS A 97 -18.67 6.60 -12.08
CA LYS A 97 -20.11 6.39 -11.86
C LYS A 97 -20.68 5.10 -12.49
N ASN A 98 -19.94 4.40 -13.36
CA ASN A 98 -20.51 3.36 -14.24
C ASN A 98 -19.81 1.99 -14.18
N GLN A 99 -19.26 1.55 -13.05
CA GLN A 99 -18.74 0.19 -12.92
C GLN A 99 -19.31 -0.55 -11.71
N ALA A 100 -19.62 -1.82 -11.91
CA ALA A 100 -20.20 -2.71 -10.93
C ALA A 100 -19.33 -2.81 -9.65
N ARG A 101 -19.82 -2.19 -8.58
CA ARG A 101 -20.01 -2.67 -7.19
C ARG A 101 -18.93 -3.46 -6.43
N VAL A 102 -17.70 -3.63 -6.92
CA VAL A 102 -16.61 -4.21 -6.10
C VAL A 102 -15.99 -3.11 -5.23
N PRO A 103 -16.02 -3.21 -3.89
CA PRO A 103 -15.53 -2.16 -3.01
C PRO A 103 -14.01 -2.05 -3.07
N THR A 104 -13.50 -0.90 -2.62
CA THR A 104 -12.07 -0.73 -2.32
C THR A 104 -11.86 -0.78 -0.81
N VAL A 105 -10.62 -1.09 -0.39
CA VAL A 105 -10.29 -1.14 1.03
C VAL A 105 -10.48 0.24 1.68
N GLN A 106 -10.05 1.31 1.01
CA GLN A 106 -10.22 2.68 1.50
C GLN A 106 -11.69 3.02 1.77
N GLN A 107 -12.59 2.78 0.80
CA GLN A 107 -14.02 3.07 0.95
C GLN A 107 -14.66 2.29 2.12
N THR A 108 -14.20 1.05 2.32
CA THR A 108 -14.68 0.17 3.39
C THR A 108 -14.30 0.73 4.77
N ILE A 109 -13.07 1.21 4.92
CA ILE A 109 -12.58 1.82 6.17
C ILE A 109 -13.21 3.19 6.39
N GLU A 110 -13.32 4.03 5.37
CA GLU A 110 -14.00 5.33 5.45
C GLU A 110 -15.46 5.18 5.91
N SER A 111 -16.17 4.18 5.38
CA SER A 111 -17.54 3.85 5.79
C SER A 111 -17.63 3.38 7.25
N ALA A 112 -16.66 2.60 7.72
CA ALA A 112 -16.60 2.16 9.11
C ALA A 112 -16.31 3.34 10.07
N LEU A 113 -15.34 4.19 9.72
CA LEU A 113 -15.01 5.39 10.47
C LEU A 113 -16.20 6.35 10.54
N SER A 114 -16.89 6.59 9.44
CA SER A 114 -18.10 7.42 9.38
C SER A 114 -19.16 6.98 10.39
N ARG A 115 -19.43 5.67 10.49
CA ARG A 115 -20.41 5.11 11.44
C ARG A 115 -19.95 5.24 12.90
N VAL A 116 -18.67 5.01 13.17
CA VAL A 116 -18.10 5.11 14.53
C VAL A 116 -18.07 6.56 15.01
N LEU A 117 -17.68 7.48 14.13
CA LEU A 117 -17.55 8.89 14.44
C LEU A 117 -18.88 9.66 14.35
N LYS A 118 -19.90 9.05 13.72
CA LYS A 118 -21.22 9.64 13.45
C LYS A 118 -21.13 10.92 12.61
N VAL A 119 -20.31 10.86 11.56
CA VAL A 119 -20.11 11.96 10.60
C VAL A 119 -20.34 11.46 9.17
N PRO A 120 -20.69 12.33 8.20
CA PRO A 120 -20.85 11.92 6.81
C PRO A 120 -19.59 11.26 6.25
N VAL A 121 -19.73 10.19 5.48
CA VAL A 121 -18.57 9.46 4.90
C VAL A 121 -17.66 10.36 4.06
N ASP A 122 -18.25 11.32 3.34
CA ASP A 122 -17.51 12.27 2.50
C ASP A 122 -16.64 13.26 3.30
N SER A 123 -16.86 13.38 4.61
CA SER A 123 -16.00 14.15 5.52
C SER A 123 -14.76 13.38 5.98
N ILE A 124 -14.78 12.05 5.89
CA ILE A 124 -13.62 11.22 6.19
C ILE A 124 -12.65 11.33 5.02
N ARG A 125 -11.40 11.69 5.32
CA ARG A 125 -10.30 11.70 4.37
C ARG A 125 -9.25 10.71 4.84
N LEU A 126 -9.36 9.47 4.38
CA LEU A 126 -8.37 8.44 4.68
C LEU A 126 -7.29 8.42 3.58
N ILE A 127 -6.03 8.53 3.98
CA ILE A 127 -4.89 8.53 3.06
C ILE A 127 -4.03 7.31 3.38
N GLY A 128 -3.77 6.45 2.39
CA GLY A 128 -2.89 5.29 2.55
C GLY A 128 -1.44 5.59 2.18
N ALA A 129 -0.49 4.94 2.86
CA ALA A 129 0.94 5.02 2.61
C ALA A 129 1.37 4.26 1.34
N SER A 130 0.63 3.23 0.97
CA SER A 130 0.83 2.51 -0.29
C SER A 130 -0.48 2.26 -1.02
N ARG A 131 -0.42 2.33 -2.35
CA ARG A 131 -1.50 1.78 -3.18
C ARG A 131 -1.18 0.30 -3.41
N THR A 132 -2.18 -0.56 -3.26
CA THR A 132 -2.09 -1.97 -3.68
C THR A 132 -3.09 -2.19 -4.81
N ASP A 133 -2.69 -3.02 -5.77
CA ASP A 133 -3.54 -3.40 -6.90
C ASP A 133 -4.71 -4.28 -6.44
N THR A 134 -5.69 -4.46 -7.33
CA THR A 134 -6.78 -5.44 -7.19
C THR A 134 -6.23 -6.83 -6.89
N GLY A 135 -6.72 -7.46 -5.83
CA GLY A 135 -6.29 -8.80 -5.41
C GLY A 135 -5.00 -8.86 -4.59
N VAL A 136 -4.30 -7.75 -4.33
CA VAL A 136 -3.08 -7.73 -3.51
C VAL A 136 -3.42 -7.59 -2.04
N HIS A 137 -2.80 -8.40 -1.18
CA HIS A 137 -3.01 -8.39 0.27
C HIS A 137 -2.15 -7.36 0.98
N ALA A 138 -2.47 -7.07 2.25
CA ALA A 138 -1.59 -6.37 3.16
C ALA A 138 -1.70 -6.88 4.60
N ARG A 139 -0.60 -6.84 5.33
CA ARG A 139 -0.53 -7.05 6.78
C ARG A 139 -0.14 -5.79 7.54
N GLY A 140 0.59 -4.87 6.90
CA GLY A 140 1.13 -3.67 7.53
C GLY A 140 0.92 -2.40 6.70
N GLN A 141 -0.26 -2.22 6.09
CA GLN A 141 -0.61 -0.96 5.45
C GLN A 141 -0.75 0.13 6.51
N ILE A 142 -0.19 1.32 6.25
CA ILE A 142 -0.40 2.49 7.10
C ILE A 142 -1.39 3.42 6.41
N ALA A 143 -2.38 3.91 7.16
CA ALA A 143 -3.31 4.92 6.68
C ALA A 143 -3.52 6.01 7.73
N SER A 144 -3.79 7.25 7.30
CA SER A 144 -4.08 8.33 8.23
C SER A 144 -5.38 9.05 7.92
N PHE A 145 -6.00 9.60 8.96
CA PHE A 145 -7.17 10.44 8.87
C PHE A 145 -7.19 11.47 10.00
N MET A 146 -7.94 12.56 9.79
CA MET A 146 -8.17 13.58 10.80
C MET A 146 -9.53 13.39 11.50
N SER A 147 -9.59 13.72 12.78
CA SER A 147 -10.85 13.88 13.53
C SER A 147 -10.92 15.26 14.18
N GLU A 148 -12.12 15.85 14.26
CA GLU A 148 -12.32 17.14 14.92
C GLU A 148 -12.26 17.05 16.46
N ARG A 149 -12.39 15.84 17.01
CA ARG A 149 -12.37 15.59 18.46
C ARG A 149 -11.31 14.55 18.84
N PRO A 150 -10.81 14.58 20.08
CA PRO A 150 -9.86 13.57 20.52
C PRO A 150 -10.55 12.22 20.64
N LEU A 151 -9.84 11.15 20.27
CA LEU A 151 -10.31 9.78 20.26
C LEU A 151 -9.39 8.91 21.10
N ASP A 152 -9.99 8.06 21.92
CA ASP A 152 -9.28 6.94 22.52
C ASP A 152 -8.95 5.93 21.42
N THR A 153 -7.65 5.72 21.17
CA THR A 153 -7.17 4.89 20.07
C THR A 153 -7.51 3.42 20.26
N ASN A 154 -7.50 2.91 21.50
CA ASN A 154 -7.85 1.51 21.78
C ASN A 154 -9.34 1.26 21.50
N ARG A 155 -10.21 2.17 21.98
CA ARG A 155 -11.64 2.11 21.71
C ARG A 155 -11.95 2.31 20.23
N LEU A 156 -11.21 3.19 19.54
CA LEU A 156 -11.35 3.39 18.11
C LEU A 156 -11.09 2.10 17.32
N VAL A 157 -10.00 1.39 17.63
CA VAL A 157 -9.65 0.12 16.97
C VAL A 157 -10.79 -0.90 17.12
N LEU A 158 -11.29 -1.11 18.34
CA LEU A 158 -12.39 -2.04 18.61
C LEU A 158 -13.69 -1.62 17.89
N ALA A 159 -14.04 -0.33 17.98
CA ALA A 159 -15.25 0.21 17.37
C ALA A 159 -15.22 0.10 15.84
N VAL A 160 -14.09 0.43 15.21
CA VAL A 160 -13.92 0.32 13.75
C VAL A 160 -13.98 -1.14 13.31
N ASN A 161 -13.26 -2.04 13.97
CA ASN A 161 -13.28 -3.47 13.64
C ASN A 161 -14.68 -4.10 13.79
N SER A 162 -15.51 -3.61 14.71
CA SER A 162 -16.92 -4.07 14.83
C SER A 162 -17.78 -3.74 13.60
N ARG A 163 -17.32 -2.80 12.76
CA ARG A 163 -18.01 -2.34 11.54
C ARG A 163 -17.33 -2.79 10.24
N LEU A 164 -16.19 -3.46 10.33
CA LEU A 164 -15.40 -3.93 9.18
C LEU A 164 -15.71 -5.40 8.83
N PRO A 165 -15.72 -5.77 7.53
CA PRO A 165 -15.80 -7.17 7.11
C PRO A 165 -14.59 -7.95 7.62
N ARG A 166 -14.71 -9.28 7.77
CA ARG A 166 -13.63 -10.14 8.31
C ARG A 166 -12.32 -10.05 7.54
N THR A 167 -12.40 -9.69 6.26
CA THR A 167 -11.28 -9.51 5.33
C THR A 167 -10.51 -8.21 5.52
N VAL A 168 -10.95 -7.27 6.37
CA VAL A 168 -10.24 -6.01 6.68
C VAL A 168 -10.17 -5.81 8.18
N ARG A 169 -8.98 -5.52 8.71
CA ARG A 169 -8.75 -5.30 10.13
C ARG A 169 -7.83 -4.11 10.37
N VAL A 170 -8.20 -3.30 11.36
CA VAL A 170 -7.30 -2.30 11.97
C VAL A 170 -6.62 -2.98 13.14
N PHE A 171 -5.29 -3.10 13.10
CA PHE A 171 -4.51 -3.69 14.19
C PHE A 171 -4.19 -2.68 15.29
N SER A 172 -3.94 -1.44 14.92
CA SER A 172 -3.62 -0.38 15.87
C SER A 172 -4.00 1.00 15.33
N ALA A 173 -4.20 1.93 16.25
CA ALA A 173 -4.34 3.35 15.98
C ALA A 173 -3.40 4.11 16.90
N ARG A 174 -2.80 5.19 16.40
CA ARG A 174 -1.98 6.09 17.21
C ARG A 174 -2.19 7.54 16.79
N TRP A 175 -1.98 8.41 17.75
CA TRP A 175 -1.80 9.83 17.53
C TRP A 175 -0.51 10.09 16.77
N VAL A 176 -0.53 11.05 15.85
CA VAL A 176 0.65 11.50 15.12
C VAL A 176 0.64 13.03 15.03
N ASN A 177 1.80 13.61 14.70
CA ASN A 177 1.89 15.04 14.44
C ASN A 177 0.85 15.45 13.37
N PRO A 178 0.16 16.59 13.52
CA PRO A 178 -0.78 17.07 12.51
C PRO A 178 -0.22 17.18 11.07
N ASP A 179 1.08 17.40 10.92
CA ASP A 179 1.78 17.45 9.63
C ASP A 179 2.14 16.06 9.07
N PHE A 180 1.81 14.98 9.80
CA PHE A 180 2.07 13.63 9.35
C PHE A 180 1.30 13.32 8.06
N HIS A 181 2.08 12.99 7.03
CA HIS A 181 1.58 12.52 5.76
C HIS A 181 2.13 11.12 5.44
N PRO A 182 1.27 10.10 5.24
CA PRO A 182 1.68 8.70 5.12
C PRO A 182 2.39 8.38 3.80
N LEU A 183 2.37 9.27 2.81
CA LEU A 183 3.21 9.12 1.60
C LEU A 183 4.61 9.74 1.73
N VAL A 184 4.77 10.73 2.62
CA VAL A 184 6.02 11.51 2.74
C VAL A 184 6.92 10.91 3.80
N HIS A 185 6.32 10.44 4.90
CA HIS A 185 7.06 9.92 6.05
C HIS A 185 7.33 8.42 5.94
N VAL A 186 7.21 7.82 4.75
CA VAL A 186 7.59 6.42 4.53
C VAL A 186 9.08 6.35 4.25
N ARG A 187 9.78 5.55 5.05
CA ARG A 187 11.18 5.22 4.83
C ARG A 187 11.30 4.08 3.84
N ARG A 188 10.61 2.97 4.11
CA ARG A 188 10.68 1.74 3.33
C ARG A 188 9.35 0.99 3.35
N LYS A 189 9.16 0.16 2.34
CA LYS A 189 8.05 -0.80 2.23
C LYS A 189 8.64 -2.18 2.04
N ARG A 190 8.12 -3.16 2.76
CA ARG A 190 8.47 -4.57 2.61
C ARG A 190 7.29 -5.31 2.01
N TYR A 191 7.55 -5.95 0.87
CA TYR A 191 6.62 -6.83 0.20
C TYR A 191 7.13 -8.26 0.31
N SER A 192 6.20 -9.20 0.51
CA SER A 192 6.47 -10.62 0.36
C SER A 192 5.65 -11.17 -0.80
N TYR A 193 6.27 -11.97 -1.65
CA TYR A 193 5.61 -12.63 -2.77
C TYR A 193 5.83 -14.14 -2.68
N LYS A 194 4.77 -14.93 -2.73
CA LYS A 194 4.88 -16.39 -2.68
C LYS A 194 4.53 -17.04 -4.01
N VAL A 195 5.34 -18.02 -4.39
CA VAL A 195 5.15 -18.89 -5.55
C VAL A 195 5.05 -20.32 -5.06
N HIS A 196 4.07 -21.05 -5.58
CA HIS A 196 3.93 -22.48 -5.35
C HIS A 196 4.41 -23.24 -6.59
N THR A 197 5.38 -24.15 -6.44
CA THR A 197 6.01 -24.86 -7.57
C THR A 197 5.54 -26.31 -7.74
N GLY A 198 4.81 -26.85 -6.77
CA GLY A 198 4.27 -28.21 -6.85
C GLY A 198 3.29 -28.39 -8.02
N VAL A 199 3.23 -29.60 -8.57
CA VAL A 199 2.37 -29.96 -9.71
C VAL A 199 0.89 -29.68 -9.41
N ILE A 200 0.46 -29.97 -8.18
CA ILE A 200 -0.90 -29.74 -7.69
C ILE A 200 -0.83 -28.68 -6.61
N LEU A 201 -1.65 -27.63 -6.74
CA LEU A 201 -1.78 -26.57 -5.75
C LEU A 201 -2.68 -27.02 -4.58
N ASP A 202 -2.21 -26.87 -3.35
CA ASP A 202 -3.09 -26.95 -2.17
C ASP A 202 -4.19 -25.89 -2.29
N PRO A 203 -5.50 -26.28 -2.28
CA PRO A 203 -6.58 -25.31 -2.37
C PRO A 203 -6.51 -24.24 -1.27
N LEU A 204 -5.97 -24.49 -0.09
CA LEU A 204 -5.85 -23.49 0.97
C LEU A 204 -4.78 -22.43 0.69
N CYS A 205 -3.80 -22.73 -0.15
CA CYS A 205 -2.77 -21.79 -0.59
C CYS A 205 -3.16 -20.96 -1.83
N ARG A 206 -4.32 -21.24 -2.45
CA ARG A 206 -4.76 -20.58 -3.70
C ARG A 206 -4.95 -19.07 -3.58
N PHE A 207 -5.13 -18.58 -2.36
CA PHE A 207 -5.36 -17.17 -2.07
C PHE A 207 -4.09 -16.40 -1.76
N ASP A 208 -2.96 -17.06 -1.45
CA ASP A 208 -1.74 -16.34 -1.05
C ASP A 208 -0.49 -16.76 -1.83
N ARG A 209 -0.62 -17.63 -2.85
CA ARG A 209 0.50 -18.10 -3.69
C ARG A 209 0.14 -18.11 -5.16
N TRP A 210 1.05 -17.63 -5.99
CA TRP A 210 0.97 -17.84 -7.43
C TRP A 210 1.43 -19.27 -7.78
N HIS A 211 0.54 -20.07 -8.36
CA HIS A 211 0.85 -21.41 -8.82
C HIS A 211 1.65 -21.39 -10.14
N VAL A 212 2.85 -21.96 -10.09
CA VAL A 212 3.78 -22.13 -11.21
C VAL A 212 4.24 -23.59 -11.21
N PRO A 213 3.48 -24.53 -11.82
CA PRO A 213 3.77 -25.96 -11.78
C PRO A 213 4.95 -26.35 -12.71
N LEU A 214 6.11 -25.74 -12.49
CA LEU A 214 7.33 -25.90 -13.29
C LEU A 214 8.51 -26.12 -12.35
N ALA A 215 9.48 -26.92 -12.81
CA ALA A 215 10.79 -26.98 -12.17
C ALA A 215 11.54 -25.67 -12.49
N LEU A 216 12.08 -25.03 -11.45
CA LEU A 216 12.80 -23.77 -11.56
C LEU A 216 14.26 -23.98 -11.18
N ASP A 217 15.18 -23.44 -11.97
CA ASP A 217 16.57 -23.32 -11.54
C ASP A 217 16.68 -22.20 -10.48
N ILE A 218 16.79 -22.60 -9.22
CA ILE A 218 16.83 -21.67 -8.08
C ILE A 218 18.11 -20.81 -8.08
N SER A 219 19.21 -21.32 -8.65
CA SER A 219 20.44 -20.53 -8.79
C SER A 219 20.19 -19.33 -9.71
N LEU A 220 19.51 -19.58 -10.83
CA LEU A 220 19.12 -18.53 -11.77
C LEU A 220 18.10 -17.54 -11.16
N VAL A 221 17.13 -18.02 -10.38
CA VAL A 221 16.21 -17.13 -9.63
C VAL A 221 16.99 -16.19 -8.70
N ARG A 222 17.95 -16.72 -7.93
CA ARG A 222 18.78 -15.93 -7.00
C ARG A 222 19.69 -14.95 -7.74
N GLN A 223 20.26 -15.35 -8.87
CA GLN A 223 21.07 -14.46 -9.72
C GLN A 223 20.24 -13.29 -10.27
N ALA A 224 19.02 -13.56 -10.75
CA ALA A 224 18.11 -12.53 -11.24
C ALA A 224 17.72 -11.54 -10.13
N ALA A 225 17.39 -12.02 -8.93
CA ALA A 225 17.07 -11.17 -7.79
C ALA A 225 18.25 -10.26 -7.41
N ARG A 226 19.46 -10.81 -7.30
CA ARG A 226 20.69 -10.04 -7.02
C ARG A 226 20.97 -8.97 -8.08
N ALA A 227 20.76 -9.28 -9.36
CA ALA A 227 20.96 -8.31 -10.44
C ALA A 227 19.99 -7.10 -10.34
N MET A 228 18.81 -7.30 -9.74
CA MET A 228 17.78 -6.28 -9.56
C MET A 228 17.93 -5.49 -8.24
N GLU A 229 18.77 -5.92 -7.30
CA GLU A 229 19.10 -5.13 -6.11
C GLU A 229 19.90 -3.87 -6.48
N GLY A 230 19.68 -2.79 -5.75
CA GLY A 230 20.24 -1.47 -6.00
C GLY A 230 19.34 -0.56 -6.83
N LYS A 231 19.93 0.51 -7.36
CA LYS A 231 19.23 1.55 -8.12
C LYS A 231 19.32 1.30 -9.62
N HIS A 232 18.17 1.09 -10.25
CA HIS A 232 18.06 0.79 -11.69
C HIS A 232 16.91 1.57 -12.32
N ASP A 233 16.87 1.57 -13.65
CA ASP A 233 15.69 1.99 -14.41
C ASP A 233 14.70 0.82 -14.50
N PHE A 234 13.55 0.95 -13.84
CA PHE A 234 12.52 -0.09 -13.80
C PHE A 234 11.37 0.14 -14.80
N GLU A 235 11.54 0.96 -15.83
CA GLU A 235 10.47 1.26 -16.81
C GLU A 235 9.81 -0.02 -17.38
N HIS A 236 10.64 -0.98 -17.81
CA HIS A 236 10.21 -2.27 -18.37
C HIS A 236 9.52 -3.22 -17.37
N PHE A 237 9.56 -2.87 -16.09
CA PHE A 237 8.92 -3.62 -15.02
C PHE A 237 7.63 -2.92 -14.54
N SER A 238 7.13 -1.93 -15.27
CA SER A 238 5.93 -1.18 -14.90
C SER A 238 4.75 -1.48 -15.82
N GLY A 239 3.54 -1.49 -15.25
CA GLY A 239 2.30 -1.73 -16.00
C GLY A 239 1.71 -0.49 -16.69
N ALA A 240 2.34 0.68 -16.58
CA ALA A 240 1.81 1.92 -17.14
C ALA A 240 2.36 2.14 -18.55
N LYS A 241 1.47 2.21 -19.55
CA LYS A 241 1.84 2.71 -20.88
C LYS A 241 2.28 4.17 -20.74
N THR A 242 3.54 4.42 -21.10
CA THR A 242 4.26 5.70 -20.97
C THR A 242 3.57 6.88 -21.69
N GLU A 243 2.58 6.62 -22.54
CA GLU A 243 1.96 7.63 -23.43
C GLU A 243 0.85 8.48 -22.78
N ALA A 244 0.20 8.05 -21.70
CA ALA A 244 -1.03 8.71 -21.23
C ALA A 244 -0.82 9.98 -20.37
N LEU A 245 0.42 10.29 -19.98
CA LEU A 245 0.73 11.43 -19.11
C LEU A 245 2.03 12.05 -19.59
N GLY A 246 1.95 13.08 -20.43
CA GLY A 246 3.06 13.81 -21.07
C GLY A 246 4.03 14.54 -20.12
N ARG A 247 4.49 13.86 -19.07
CA ARG A 247 5.59 14.22 -18.19
C ARG A 247 6.39 12.94 -18.00
N GLY A 248 7.65 12.93 -18.47
CA GLY A 248 8.58 11.83 -18.23
C GLY A 248 8.57 11.48 -16.75
N ARG A 249 7.97 10.33 -16.40
CA ARG A 249 7.96 9.86 -15.02
C ARG A 249 9.33 9.25 -14.77
N ASP A 250 9.94 9.66 -13.66
CA ASP A 250 11.15 9.00 -13.17
C ASP A 250 10.84 7.53 -12.85
N SER A 251 11.37 6.63 -13.66
CA SER A 251 11.31 5.17 -13.55
C SER A 251 12.42 4.60 -12.67
N HIS A 252 13.36 5.42 -12.20
CA HIS A 252 14.45 4.95 -11.36
C HIS A 252 13.93 4.62 -9.97
N ARG A 253 14.15 3.39 -9.51
CA ARG A 253 13.83 2.96 -8.14
C ARG A 253 15.00 2.21 -7.54
N SER A 254 15.03 2.14 -6.21
CA SER A 254 16.00 1.35 -5.46
C SER A 254 15.29 0.16 -4.83
N ILE A 255 15.80 -1.04 -5.08
CA ILE A 255 15.48 -2.23 -4.30
C ILE A 255 16.64 -2.42 -3.31
N ASP A 256 16.36 -2.21 -2.03
CA ASP A 256 17.36 -2.28 -0.96
C ASP A 256 17.65 -3.74 -0.58
N ILE A 257 16.63 -4.60 -0.64
CA ILE A 257 16.72 -6.06 -0.38
C ILE A 257 15.83 -6.77 -1.39
N PHE A 258 16.33 -7.83 -2.01
CA PHE A 258 15.59 -8.77 -2.85
C PHE A 258 16.00 -10.21 -2.51
N ASN A 259 15.48 -10.70 -1.39
CA ASN A 259 15.81 -12.03 -0.90
C ASN A 259 14.90 -13.10 -1.53
N VAL A 260 15.45 -14.29 -1.76
CA VAL A 260 14.72 -15.46 -2.29
C VAL A 260 14.97 -16.65 -1.39
N GLU A 261 13.91 -17.12 -0.76
CA GLU A 261 13.92 -18.25 0.14
C GLU A 261 13.11 -19.40 -0.40
N GLU A 262 13.65 -20.60 -0.27
CA GLU A 262 12.89 -21.82 -0.48
C GLU A 262 12.00 -22.05 0.75
N ILE A 263 10.71 -22.22 0.50
CA ILE A 263 9.72 -22.49 1.54
C ILE A 263 9.02 -23.81 1.20
N GLN A 264 8.21 -24.30 2.12
CA GLN A 264 7.36 -25.45 1.84
C GLN A 264 6.53 -25.18 0.58
N ASP A 265 6.62 -26.09 -0.40
CA ASP A 265 5.89 -26.11 -1.67
C ASP A 265 6.23 -24.98 -2.67
N GLY A 266 7.34 -24.25 -2.48
CA GLY A 266 7.83 -23.32 -3.50
C GLY A 266 8.82 -22.26 -2.98
N LEU A 267 8.58 -21.00 -3.36
CA LEU A 267 9.51 -19.88 -3.13
C LEU A 267 8.81 -18.69 -2.47
N ARG A 268 9.54 -17.99 -1.60
CA ARG A 268 9.19 -16.67 -1.08
C ARG A 268 10.21 -15.65 -1.55
N PHE A 269 9.72 -14.55 -2.07
CA PHE A 269 10.51 -13.39 -2.45
C PHE A 269 10.20 -12.26 -1.47
N ASP A 270 11.20 -11.73 -0.79
CA ASP A 270 11.05 -10.58 0.10
C ASP A 270 11.76 -9.37 -0.52
N ILE A 271 10.99 -8.35 -0.87
CA ILE A 271 11.44 -7.16 -1.60
C ILE A 271 11.25 -5.92 -0.72
N VAL A 272 12.33 -5.20 -0.46
CA VAL A 272 12.33 -3.97 0.35
C VAL A 272 12.85 -2.81 -0.46
N GLY A 273 12.19 -1.65 -0.33
CA GLY A 273 12.66 -0.40 -0.96
C GLY A 273 11.83 0.80 -0.53
N ALA A 274 12.30 2.00 -0.87
CA ALA A 274 11.61 3.24 -0.52
C ALA A 274 10.26 3.41 -1.24
N GLY A 275 10.16 2.91 -2.47
CA GLY A 275 8.95 2.97 -3.28
C GLY A 275 9.09 2.17 -4.56
N PHE A 276 7.94 1.78 -5.11
CA PHE A 276 7.86 0.92 -6.29
C PHE A 276 6.95 1.56 -7.35
N LEU A 277 7.24 1.31 -8.63
CA LEU A 277 6.36 1.64 -9.74
C LEU A 277 5.10 0.77 -9.72
N TYR A 278 4.09 1.19 -10.46
CA TYR A 278 2.88 0.41 -10.64
C TYR A 278 3.20 -0.96 -11.24
N HIS A 279 2.73 -2.02 -10.58
CA HIS A 279 3.02 -3.44 -10.88
C HIS A 279 4.49 -3.90 -10.72
N GLN A 280 5.43 -3.04 -10.29
CA GLN A 280 6.86 -3.36 -10.29
C GLN A 280 7.20 -4.69 -9.60
N VAL A 281 6.75 -4.87 -8.36
CA VAL A 281 7.06 -6.07 -7.56
C VAL A 281 6.60 -7.35 -8.28
N ARG A 282 5.45 -7.31 -8.96
CA ARG A 282 4.89 -8.46 -9.67
C ARG A 282 5.64 -8.75 -10.98
N HIS A 283 6.13 -7.71 -11.64
CA HIS A 283 6.97 -7.86 -12.83
C HIS A 283 8.36 -8.39 -12.49
N VAL A 284 9.02 -7.90 -11.43
CA VAL A 284 10.37 -8.38 -11.07
C VAL A 284 10.32 -9.85 -10.64
N VAL A 285 9.30 -10.27 -9.88
CA VAL A 285 9.12 -11.70 -9.56
C VAL A 285 8.84 -12.51 -10.82
N GLY A 286 7.93 -12.03 -11.68
CA GLY A 286 7.67 -12.67 -12.97
C GLY A 286 8.93 -12.81 -13.83
N ALA A 287 9.83 -11.82 -13.78
CA ALA A 287 11.08 -11.85 -14.51
C ALA A 287 12.08 -12.87 -13.93
N CYS A 288 12.15 -13.03 -12.61
CA CYS A 288 12.94 -14.11 -12.01
C CYS A 288 12.46 -15.49 -12.48
N ILE A 289 11.13 -15.70 -12.47
CA ILE A 289 10.52 -16.95 -12.91
C ILE A 289 10.76 -17.20 -14.41
N GLY A 290 10.59 -16.17 -15.26
CA GLY A 290 10.83 -16.28 -16.69
C GLY A 290 12.27 -16.69 -17.04
N LEU A 291 13.24 -16.13 -16.34
CA LEU A 291 14.66 -16.47 -16.50
C LEU A 291 14.93 -17.91 -16.04
N ALA A 292 14.39 -18.32 -14.88
CA ALA A 292 14.55 -19.68 -14.36
C ALA A 292 13.87 -20.76 -15.23
N CYS A 293 12.87 -20.37 -16.03
CA CYS A 293 12.25 -21.22 -17.05
C CYS A 293 13.01 -21.21 -18.40
N GLY A 294 14.11 -20.46 -18.52
CA GLY A 294 14.90 -20.38 -19.75
C GLY A 294 14.28 -19.55 -20.88
N LEU A 295 13.34 -18.65 -20.58
CA LEU A 295 12.71 -17.80 -21.62
C LEU A 295 13.67 -16.73 -22.19
N TYR A 296 14.71 -16.40 -21.43
CA TYR A 296 15.79 -15.49 -21.77
C TYR A 296 16.95 -15.66 -20.77
N ASP A 297 18.09 -15.03 -21.06
CA ASP A 297 19.29 -15.10 -20.24
C ASP A 297 19.44 -13.91 -19.27
N LEU A 298 20.45 -13.96 -18.41
CA LEU A 298 20.74 -12.89 -17.46
C LEU A 298 21.15 -11.59 -18.14
N GLN A 299 21.80 -11.66 -19.31
CA GLN A 299 22.22 -10.49 -20.08
C GLN A 299 21.03 -9.68 -20.60
N TYR A 300 19.95 -10.35 -21.01
CA TYR A 300 18.71 -9.68 -21.37
C TYR A 300 18.15 -8.89 -20.17
N LEU A 301 18.11 -9.50 -18.98
CA LEU A 301 17.62 -8.85 -17.77
C LEU A 301 18.43 -7.60 -17.40
N THR A 302 19.76 -7.70 -17.41
CA THR A 302 20.64 -6.56 -17.09
C THR A 302 20.54 -5.42 -18.10
N THR A 303 20.34 -5.74 -19.38
CA THR A 303 20.10 -4.74 -20.44
C THR A 303 18.80 -3.95 -20.22
N LEU A 304 17.76 -4.59 -19.67
CA LEU A 304 16.51 -3.89 -19.34
C LEU A 304 16.68 -2.93 -18.16
N LEU A 305 17.47 -3.33 -17.15
CA LEU A 305 17.74 -2.53 -15.95
C LEU A 305 18.61 -1.29 -16.24
N SER A 306 19.44 -1.34 -17.29
CA SER A 306 20.25 -0.20 -17.73
C SER A 306 19.48 0.84 -18.56
N GLY A 307 18.18 0.62 -18.82
CA GLY A 307 17.37 1.48 -19.68
C GLY A 307 17.78 1.45 -21.16
N SER A 308 18.73 0.58 -21.54
CA SER A 308 19.34 0.57 -22.89
C SER A 308 18.49 -0.13 -23.95
N ALA A 309 17.34 -0.73 -23.58
CA ALA A 309 16.32 -1.18 -24.53
C ALA A 309 15.45 -0.01 -25.08
N ALA A 310 16.02 1.20 -25.10
CA ALA A 310 15.43 2.41 -25.64
C ALA A 310 15.10 2.22 -27.13
N GLY A 311 13.83 1.96 -27.43
CA GLY A 311 13.32 2.05 -28.80
C GLY A 311 12.20 1.10 -29.17
N GLN A 312 11.93 0.04 -28.40
CA GLN A 312 10.83 -0.88 -28.71
C GLN A 312 10.06 -1.20 -27.43
N HIS A 313 8.84 -0.69 -27.32
CA HIS A 313 7.83 -1.14 -26.36
C HIS A 313 7.48 -2.61 -26.65
N HIS A 314 8.40 -3.51 -26.31
CA HIS A 314 8.13 -4.94 -26.35
C HIS A 314 7.35 -5.33 -25.12
N ASN A 315 6.31 -6.13 -25.32
CA ASN A 315 5.72 -6.86 -24.21
C ASN A 315 6.84 -7.65 -23.51
N PRO A 316 6.91 -7.62 -22.17
CA PRO A 316 7.92 -8.37 -21.45
C PRO A 316 7.85 -9.85 -21.84
N LYS A 317 9.01 -10.51 -21.94
CA LYS A 317 9.11 -11.95 -22.23
C LYS A 317 8.60 -12.84 -21.09
N TRP A 318 8.13 -12.25 -19.99
CA TRP A 318 7.63 -12.95 -18.82
C TRP A 318 6.18 -12.60 -18.55
N GLN A 319 5.51 -13.50 -17.84
CA GLN A 319 4.20 -13.23 -17.27
C GLN A 319 4.35 -12.38 -16.00
N MET A 320 3.57 -11.31 -15.89
CA MET A 320 3.44 -10.58 -14.61
C MET A 320 2.84 -11.52 -13.55
N GLY A 321 3.46 -11.57 -12.37
CA GLY A 321 2.97 -12.38 -11.25
C GLY A 321 1.51 -12.08 -10.91
N ARG A 322 0.78 -13.10 -10.46
CA ARG A 322 -0.61 -12.97 -9.98
C ARG A 322 -0.69 -12.07 -8.73
N ALA A 323 -1.77 -11.31 -8.61
CA ALA A 323 -1.90 -10.32 -7.53
C ALA A 323 -1.96 -10.96 -6.13
N HIS A 324 -2.69 -12.07 -6.00
CA HIS A 324 -2.88 -12.77 -4.72
C HIS A 324 -1.60 -13.38 -4.15
N GLY A 325 -0.55 -13.55 -4.97
CA GLY A 325 0.75 -13.98 -4.46
C GLY A 325 1.49 -12.89 -3.68
N LEU A 326 1.08 -11.61 -3.82
CA LEU A 326 1.74 -10.45 -3.24
C LEU A 326 1.05 -9.97 -1.96
N CYS A 327 1.84 -9.74 -0.93
CA CYS A 327 1.42 -9.11 0.33
C CYS A 327 2.32 -7.91 0.66
N LEU A 328 1.72 -6.77 0.96
CA LEU A 328 2.40 -5.68 1.65
C LEU A 328 2.54 -6.05 3.14
N GLU A 329 3.73 -6.50 3.53
CA GLU A 329 3.97 -6.96 4.89
C GLU A 329 4.10 -5.80 5.87
N GLU A 330 4.82 -4.76 5.50
CA GLU A 330 5.20 -3.70 6.43
C GLU A 330 5.55 -2.39 5.73
N ILE A 331 5.30 -1.29 6.43
CA ILE A 331 5.74 0.05 6.07
C ILE A 331 6.51 0.64 7.24
N GLU A 332 7.79 0.88 7.03
CA GLU A 332 8.66 1.59 7.96
C GLU A 332 8.49 3.10 7.74
N LEU A 333 8.25 3.85 8.82
CA LEU A 333 8.13 5.30 8.75
C LEU A 333 9.45 5.96 9.19
N VAL A 334 9.80 7.08 8.57
CA VAL A 334 10.91 7.94 9.02
C VAL A 334 10.50 8.56 10.36
N ASP A 335 11.42 8.49 11.34
CA ASP A 335 11.42 9.19 12.63
C ASP A 335 10.18 10.05 12.85
N LEU A 336 9.10 9.43 13.34
CA LEU A 336 8.02 10.22 13.87
C LEU A 336 8.60 10.94 15.08
N PRO A 337 8.64 12.28 15.12
CA PRO A 337 8.93 12.93 16.37
C PRO A 337 7.97 12.35 17.42
N PRO A 338 8.45 11.98 18.62
CA PRO A 338 7.54 11.60 19.69
C PRO A 338 6.49 12.71 19.79
N PRO A 339 5.20 12.38 19.94
CA PRO A 339 4.11 13.34 19.83
C PRO A 339 4.49 14.63 20.55
N THR A 340 4.78 15.67 19.77
CA THR A 340 5.31 16.93 20.30
C THR A 340 4.22 17.51 21.19
N LYS A 341 4.45 17.41 22.51
CA LYS A 341 3.55 17.67 23.64
C LYS A 341 2.48 16.61 23.86
N LEU A 342 2.62 15.92 24.99
CA LEU A 342 1.63 15.10 25.67
C LEU A 342 0.28 15.86 25.72
N ILE A 343 -0.78 15.23 25.22
CA ILE A 343 -2.14 15.72 25.39
C ILE A 343 -2.61 15.11 26.72
N HIS A 344 -2.90 15.99 27.69
CA HIS A 344 -3.01 15.77 29.14
C HIS A 344 -1.70 15.89 29.93
N PRO A 345 -1.08 17.08 30.04
CA PRO A 345 0.05 17.30 30.94
C PRO A 345 -0.27 17.00 32.43
N GLU A 346 -1.55 16.89 32.78
CA GLU A 346 -2.04 16.54 34.12
C GLU A 346 -1.94 15.04 34.47
N TYR A 347 -1.65 14.16 33.51
CA TYR A 347 -1.46 12.73 33.74
C TYR A 347 -0.02 12.29 33.42
N GLU A 348 0.45 11.26 34.12
CA GLU A 348 1.71 10.61 33.74
C GLU A 348 1.48 9.74 32.50
N HIS A 349 2.44 9.71 31.58
CA HIS A 349 2.38 8.92 30.35
C HIS A 349 3.63 8.05 30.21
N ASP A 350 3.47 6.86 29.62
CA ASP A 350 4.58 5.98 29.24
C ASP A 350 5.29 6.45 27.95
N GLU A 351 6.39 5.78 27.59
CA GLU A 351 7.18 6.06 26.38
C GLU A 351 6.39 5.91 25.06
N TYR A 352 5.18 5.34 25.12
CA TYR A 352 4.27 5.16 24.00
C TYR A 352 3.07 6.12 24.03
N GLY A 353 3.02 7.06 24.98
CA GLY A 353 1.96 8.07 25.11
C GLY A 353 0.66 7.52 25.71
N ARG A 354 0.72 6.44 26.50
CA ARG A 354 -0.42 5.89 27.25
C ARG A 354 -0.40 6.46 28.67
N VAL A 355 -1.57 6.77 29.24
CA VAL A 355 -1.67 7.20 30.63
C VAL A 355 -1.19 6.07 31.55
N SER A 356 -0.08 6.29 32.24
CA SER A 356 0.57 5.30 33.11
C SER A 356 -0.02 5.31 34.52
N SER A 357 -0.62 6.42 34.95
CA SER A 357 -1.34 6.53 36.22
C SER A 357 -2.52 7.49 36.09
N ILE A 358 -3.70 7.06 36.54
CA ILE A 358 -4.87 7.94 36.71
C ILE A 358 -4.95 8.23 38.20
N ASN A 359 -4.60 9.44 38.63
CA ASN A 359 -4.74 9.83 40.02
C ASN A 359 -6.25 10.01 40.32
N THR A 360 -6.89 9.00 40.92
CA THR A 360 -8.33 8.98 41.18
C THR A 360 -8.80 9.97 42.25
N SER A 361 -7.86 10.66 42.90
CA SER A 361 -8.12 11.65 43.96
C SER A 361 -8.86 12.92 43.49
N ASN A 362 -8.90 13.20 42.18
CA ASN A 362 -9.64 14.33 41.58
C ASN A 362 -10.96 13.92 40.89
N MET A 363 -11.39 12.66 40.99
CA MET A 363 -12.74 12.29 40.52
C MET A 363 -13.77 12.80 41.52
N VAL A 364 -14.28 14.01 41.28
CA VAL A 364 -15.45 14.58 41.96
C VAL A 364 -16.54 13.51 42.00
N GLU A 365 -16.96 13.16 43.22
CA GLU A 365 -18.08 12.25 43.46
C GLU A 365 -19.28 12.67 42.61
N ARG A 366 -19.79 11.74 41.80
CA ARG A 366 -21.10 11.93 41.19
C ARG A 366 -22.11 12.09 42.33
N PRO A 367 -22.92 13.15 42.38
CA PRO A 367 -23.98 13.23 43.38
C PRO A 367 -24.90 12.02 43.19
N GLY A 368 -25.11 11.30 44.29
CA GLY A 368 -25.97 10.12 44.34
C GLY A 368 -27.36 10.44 43.80
N GLY A 369 -27.84 9.58 42.90
CA GLY A 369 -29.26 9.55 42.56
C GLY A 369 -30.00 8.76 43.62
N ASP A 370 -30.89 9.43 44.34
CA ASP A 370 -32.10 8.86 44.91
C ASP A 370 -33.16 8.66 43.82
#